data_AF-A0A3B0XXG7-F1
#
_entry.id   AF-A0A3B0XXG7-F1
#
_cell.length_a   1.000
_cell.length_b   1.000
_cell.length_c   1.000
_cell.angle_alpha   90.00
_cell.angle_beta   90.00
_cell.angle_gamma   90.00
#
_symmetry.space_group_name_H-M   'P 1'
#
loop_
_entity.id
_entity.type
_entity.pdbx_description
1 polymer ?
#
loop_
_entity_poly.entity_id
_entity_poly.type
_entity_poly.pdbx_seq_one_letter_code
_entity_poly.pdbx_strand_id
1 'polypeptide(L)'
;MPVFLAEVSHADARGNMDILSIAGIIIAFVAILSGSVMEGGHLGQLFQLTAFVIVAGGTVGAALLQTSLPVFWRAMVIVRRVFVTPKVDLMEAIEKIINWSQLSRREGLLALENASEDEADLFSRKGLQMLVDGNEPESIRSVMETEINMIEQ
;
A
#
# COMPACT_ATOMS: atom_id res chain seq x y z
N MET A 1 -5.25 -15.75 28.79
CA MET A 1 -4.55 -15.05 27.69
C MET A 1 -4.42 -15.84 26.36
N PRO A 2 -4.98 -17.06 26.13
CA PRO A 2 -4.92 -17.71 24.81
C PRO A 2 -6.13 -17.44 23.91
N VAL A 3 -7.23 -16.88 24.44
CA VAL A 3 -8.48 -16.68 23.68
C VAL A 3 -8.40 -15.47 22.73
N PHE A 4 -7.73 -14.38 23.14
CA PHE A 4 -7.62 -13.15 22.34
C PHE A 4 -6.73 -13.33 21.09
N LEU A 5 -5.77 -14.27 21.13
CA LEU A 5 -4.91 -14.60 19.99
C LEU A 5 -5.61 -15.48 18.94
N ALA A 6 -6.65 -16.23 19.33
CA ALA A 6 -7.41 -17.08 18.40
C ALA A 6 -8.39 -16.26 17.54
N GLU A 7 -8.91 -15.14 18.05
CA GLU A 7 -9.88 -14.29 17.34
C GLU A 7 -9.24 -13.54 16.15
N VAL A 8 -7.95 -13.17 16.25
CA VAL A 8 -7.22 -12.44 15.20
C VAL A 8 -6.75 -13.37 14.08
N SER A 9 -6.66 -14.67 14.34
CA SER A 9 -6.21 -15.72 13.39
C SER A 9 -7.14 -15.89 12.17
N HIS A 10 -8.35 -15.32 12.20
CA HIS A 10 -9.34 -15.45 11.13
C HIS A 10 -9.46 -14.25 10.18
N ALA A 11 -8.56 -13.26 10.26
CA ALA A 11 -8.51 -12.16 9.30
C ALA A 11 -7.88 -12.63 7.96
N ASP A 12 -8.73 -13.28 7.16
CA ASP A 12 -8.63 -13.55 5.72
C ASP A 12 -7.22 -13.65 5.10
N ALA A 13 -6.67 -14.86 5.15
CA ALA A 13 -5.43 -15.25 4.47
C ALA A 13 -5.57 -15.44 2.95
N ARG A 14 -6.57 -14.85 2.25
CA ARG A 14 -6.71 -14.98 0.79
C ARG A 14 -6.26 -13.71 0.06
N GLY A 15 -5.33 -13.87 -0.88
CA GLY A 15 -4.88 -12.79 -1.74
C GLY A 15 -5.84 -12.69 -2.89
N ASN A 16 -7.04 -12.25 -2.59
CA ASN A 16 -8.09 -12.15 -3.59
C ASN A 16 -8.24 -10.69 -4.01
N MET A 17 -8.56 -10.51 -5.29
CA MET A 17 -8.85 -9.21 -5.89
C MET A 17 -9.74 -8.38 -4.96
N ASP A 18 -9.44 -7.09 -4.83
CA ASP A 18 -10.24 -6.20 -4.00
C ASP A 18 -11.69 -6.12 -4.54
N ILE A 19 -12.59 -6.84 -3.86
CA ILE A 19 -14.00 -6.94 -4.24
C ILE A 19 -14.69 -5.58 -4.23
N LEU A 20 -14.22 -4.65 -3.38
CA LEU A 20 -14.74 -3.29 -3.31
C LEU A 20 -14.31 -2.48 -4.54
N SER A 21 -13.06 -2.60 -4.97
CA SER A 21 -12.59 -1.99 -6.23
C SER A 21 -13.41 -2.47 -7.43
N ILE A 22 -13.71 -3.77 -7.53
CA ILE A 22 -14.53 -4.33 -8.61
C ILE A 22 -15.99 -3.83 -8.49
N ALA A 23 -16.58 -3.91 -7.30
CA ALA A 23 -17.95 -3.46 -7.06
C ALA A 23 -18.12 -1.96 -7.37
N GLY A 24 -17.15 -1.13 -7.00
CA GLY A 24 -17.12 0.29 -7.29
C GLY A 24 -17.15 0.58 -8.80
N ILE A 25 -16.37 -0.15 -9.58
CA ILE A 25 -16.38 -0.03 -11.05
C ILE A 25 -17.77 -0.39 -11.60
N ILE A 26 -18.36 -1.50 -11.15
CA ILE A 26 -19.69 -1.93 -11.62
C ILE A 26 -20.75 -0.87 -11.29
N ILE A 27 -20.74 -0.36 -10.06
CA ILE A 27 -21.69 0.69 -9.61
C ILE A 27 -21.52 1.95 -10.46
N ALA A 28 -20.27 2.37 -10.74
CA ALA A 28 -20.00 3.54 -11.58
C ALA A 28 -20.57 3.36 -13.00
N PHE A 29 -20.35 2.21 -13.63
CA PHE A 29 -20.92 1.90 -14.95
C PHE A 29 -22.45 1.92 -14.92
N VAL A 30 -23.09 1.28 -13.92
CA VAL A 30 -24.55 1.26 -13.79
C VAL A 30 -25.11 2.67 -13.58
N ALA A 31 -24.44 3.52 -12.79
CA ALA A 31 -24.85 4.90 -12.56
C ALA A 31 -24.76 5.74 -13.85
N ILE A 32 -23.68 5.62 -14.63
CA ILE A 32 -23.52 6.35 -15.90
C ILE A 32 -24.58 5.90 -16.91
N LEU A 33 -24.81 4.59 -17.04
CA LEU A 33 -25.78 4.04 -17.99
C LEU A 33 -27.22 4.41 -17.60
N SER A 34 -27.58 4.27 -16.34
CA SER A 34 -28.93 4.63 -15.87
C SER A 34 -29.20 6.13 -15.97
N GLY A 35 -28.22 6.98 -15.62
CA GLY A 35 -28.31 8.44 -15.80
C GLY A 35 -28.51 8.84 -17.26
N SER A 36 -27.72 8.26 -18.18
CA SER A 36 -27.83 8.56 -19.61
C SER A 36 -29.20 8.19 -20.19
N VAL A 37 -29.77 7.05 -19.76
CA VAL A 37 -31.11 6.63 -20.20
C VAL A 37 -32.21 7.53 -19.65
N MET A 38 -32.07 8.01 -18.40
CA MET A 38 -33.04 8.93 -17.79
C MET A 38 -33.13 10.28 -18.49
N GLU A 39 -32.01 10.79 -19.02
CA GLU A 39 -31.99 12.00 -19.85
C GLU A 39 -32.51 11.79 -21.29
N GLY A 40 -32.91 10.56 -21.65
CA GLY A 40 -33.29 10.21 -23.03
C GLY A 40 -32.09 10.12 -23.98
N GLY A 41 -30.88 10.05 -23.43
CA GLY A 41 -29.63 9.89 -24.17
C GLY A 41 -29.57 8.53 -24.88
N HIS A 42 -28.99 8.52 -26.07
CA HIS A 42 -28.72 7.26 -26.79
C HIS A 42 -27.36 6.75 -26.35
N LEU A 43 -27.25 5.46 -26.00
CA LEU A 43 -25.98 4.84 -25.60
C LEU A 43 -24.86 5.05 -26.64
N GLY A 44 -25.21 5.21 -27.92
CA GLY A 44 -24.26 5.52 -28.99
C GLY A 44 -23.51 6.85 -28.83
N GLN A 45 -24.06 7.83 -28.08
CA GLN A 45 -23.37 9.09 -27.78
C GLN A 45 -22.21 8.88 -26.79
N LEU A 46 -22.35 7.91 -25.88
CA LEU A 46 -21.27 7.52 -24.95
C LEU A 46 -20.12 6.80 -25.68
N PHE A 47 -20.43 6.06 -26.75
CA PHE A 47 -19.45 5.34 -27.57
C PHE A 47 -18.91 6.14 -28.75
N GLN A 48 -19.19 7.45 -28.83
CA GLN A 48 -18.64 8.29 -29.89
C GLN A 48 -17.15 8.53 -29.66
N LEU A 49 -16.33 8.23 -30.68
CA LEU A 49 -14.88 8.42 -30.63
C LEU A 49 -14.50 9.87 -30.25
N THR A 50 -15.26 10.86 -30.72
CA THR A 50 -15.08 12.27 -30.38
C THR A 50 -15.20 12.53 -28.87
N ALA A 51 -16.24 12.01 -28.23
CA ALA A 51 -16.46 12.19 -26.79
C ALA A 51 -15.33 11.53 -25.98
N PHE A 52 -14.91 10.33 -26.41
CA PHE A 52 -13.79 9.62 -25.79
C PHE A 52 -12.48 10.43 -25.87
N VAL A 53 -12.15 10.99 -27.04
CA VAL A 53 -10.92 11.78 -27.21
C VAL A 53 -10.93 13.04 -26.34
N ILE A 54 -12.06 13.73 -26.22
CA ILE A 54 -12.17 14.93 -25.38
C ILE A 54 -11.99 14.59 -23.90
N VAL A 55 -12.69 13.57 -23.40
CA VAL A 55 -12.62 13.18 -21.99
C VAL A 55 -11.26 12.58 -21.67
N ALA A 56 -10.80 11.57 -22.42
CA ALA A 56 -9.51 10.93 -22.17
C ALA A 56 -8.35 11.91 -22.35
N GLY A 57 -8.36 12.70 -23.42
CA GLY A 57 -7.34 13.72 -23.67
C GLY A 57 -7.35 14.83 -22.62
N GLY A 58 -8.55 15.28 -22.21
CA GLY A 58 -8.71 16.28 -21.16
C GLY A 58 -8.22 15.79 -19.80
N THR A 59 -8.58 14.56 -19.41
CA THR A 59 -8.12 13.95 -18.14
C THR A 59 -6.61 13.75 -18.12
N VAL A 60 -6.03 13.21 -19.19
CA VAL A 60 -4.57 13.05 -19.30
C VAL A 60 -3.87 14.40 -19.30
N GLY A 61 -4.38 15.39 -20.04
CA GLY A 61 -3.84 16.74 -20.07
C GLY A 61 -3.89 17.43 -18.71
N ALA A 62 -5.02 17.33 -18.00
CA ALA A 62 -5.16 17.85 -16.64
C ALA A 62 -4.19 17.17 -15.65
N ALA A 63 -4.03 15.84 -15.75
CA ALA A 63 -3.08 15.10 -14.93
C ALA A 63 -1.62 15.53 -15.18
N LEU A 64 -1.25 15.74 -16.45
CA LEU A 64 0.08 16.23 -16.83
C LEU A 64 0.34 17.69 -16.45
N LEU A 65 -0.71 18.52 -16.36
CA LEU A 65 -0.59 19.88 -15.84
C LEU A 65 -0.41 19.91 -14.31
N GLN A 66 -1.07 18.99 -13.61
CA GLN A 66 -1.02 18.92 -12.14
C GLN A 66 0.23 18.22 -11.62
N THR A 67 0.77 17.25 -12.36
CA THR A 67 1.85 16.37 -11.89
C THR A 67 3.08 16.46 -12.78
N SER A 68 4.26 16.35 -12.19
CA SER A 68 5.50 16.28 -12.98
C SER A 68 5.55 14.98 -13.78
N LEU A 69 6.17 15.02 -14.96
CA LEU A 69 6.24 13.88 -15.88
C LEU A 69 6.78 12.59 -15.23
N PRO A 70 7.80 12.62 -14.35
CA PRO A 70 8.26 11.43 -13.64
C PRO A 70 7.21 10.83 -12.69
N VAL A 71 6.44 11.68 -12.00
CA VAL A 71 5.38 11.25 -11.08
C VAL A 71 4.22 10.63 -11.84
N PHE A 72 3.83 11.20 -12.98
CA PHE A 72 2.80 10.64 -13.86
C PHE A 72 3.13 9.21 -14.29
N TRP A 73 4.36 8.95 -14.75
CA TRP A 73 4.80 7.60 -15.13
C TRP A 73 4.78 6.62 -13.96
N ARG A 74 5.22 7.05 -12.78
CA ARG A 74 5.16 6.22 -11.55
C ARG A 74 3.72 5.90 -11.18
N ALA A 75 2.81 6.87 -11.26
CA ALA A 75 1.39 6.69 -10.99
C ALA A 75 0.77 5.64 -11.92
N MET A 76 1.06 5.68 -13.22
CA MET A 76 0.58 4.69 -14.19
C MET A 76 1.00 3.25 -13.84
N VAL A 77 2.20 3.05 -13.30
CA VAL A 77 2.65 1.73 -12.83
C VAL A 77 1.92 1.29 -11.55
N ILE A 78 1.64 2.22 -10.65
CA ILE A 78 0.98 1.95 -9.36
C ILE A 78 -0.50 1.61 -9.53
N VAL A 79 -1.19 2.12 -10.57
CA VAL A 79 -2.61 1.82 -10.85
C VAL A 79 -2.91 0.31 -10.86
N ARG A 80 -1.96 -0.52 -11.31
CA ARG A 80 -2.07 -1.99 -11.23
C ARG A 80 -2.36 -2.51 -9.82
N ARG A 81 -1.83 -1.85 -8.79
CA ARG A 81 -1.99 -2.25 -7.39
C ARG A 81 -3.40 -2.00 -6.85
N VAL A 82 -4.21 -1.18 -7.52
CA VAL A 82 -5.63 -1.00 -7.15
C VAL A 82 -6.39 -2.33 -7.19
N PHE A 83 -6.03 -3.22 -8.13
CA PHE A 83 -6.66 -4.53 -8.25
C PHE A 83 -6.00 -5.62 -7.40
N VAL A 84 -4.81 -5.36 -6.85
CA VAL A 84 -3.99 -6.32 -6.11
C VAL A 84 -3.49 -5.67 -4.83
N THR A 85 -4.24 -5.89 -3.74
CA THR A 85 -3.89 -5.39 -2.41
C THR A 85 -2.61 -6.10 -1.92
N PRO A 86 -1.54 -5.36 -1.58
CA PRO A 86 -0.38 -5.94 -0.92
C PRO A 86 -0.82 -6.53 0.42
N LYS A 87 -0.48 -7.79 0.67
CA LYS A 87 -0.72 -8.40 1.98
C LYS A 87 0.35 -7.94 2.95
N VAL A 88 -0.08 -7.47 4.11
CA VAL A 88 0.79 -7.25 5.27
C VAL A 88 0.42 -8.33 6.28
N ASP A 89 1.34 -9.26 6.54
CA ASP A 89 1.16 -10.25 7.60
C ASP A 89 1.57 -9.62 8.94
N LEU A 90 0.58 -9.07 9.64
CA LEU A 90 0.79 -8.46 10.95
C LEU A 90 1.25 -9.49 11.99
N MET A 91 0.87 -10.76 11.84
CA MET A 91 1.24 -11.81 12.78
C MET A 91 2.73 -12.14 12.63
N GLU A 92 3.20 -12.27 11.40
CA GLU A 92 4.63 -12.45 11.10
C GLU A 92 5.46 -11.29 11.66
N ALA A 93 5.00 -10.05 11.50
CA ALA A 93 5.69 -8.88 12.04
C ALA A 93 5.79 -8.89 13.58
N ILE A 94 4.71 -9.29 14.28
CA ILE A 94 4.72 -9.41 15.75
C ILE A 94 5.72 -10.48 16.19
N GLU A 95 5.71 -11.65 15.54
CA GLU A 95 6.63 -12.75 15.87
C GLU A 95 8.09 -12.34 15.68
N LYS A 96 8.41 -11.64 14.58
CA LYS A 96 9.75 -11.10 14.34
C LYS A 96 10.21 -10.16 15.47
N ILE A 97 9.38 -9.21 15.87
CA ILE A 97 9.69 -8.27 16.95
C ILE A 97 9.95 -9.01 18.28
N ILE A 98 9.13 -10.01 18.60
CA ILE A 98 9.30 -10.82 19.81
C ILE A 98 10.64 -11.57 19.75
N ASN A 99 10.98 -12.17 18.60
CA ASN A 99 12.22 -12.93 18.42
C ASN A 99 13.46 -12.03 18.57
N TRP A 100 13.49 -10.86 17.94
CA TRP A 100 14.59 -9.90 18.10
C TRP A 100 14.72 -9.40 19.54
N SER A 101 13.59 -9.16 20.22
CA SER A 101 13.57 -8.77 21.63
C SER A 101 14.17 -9.86 22.53
N GLN A 102 13.86 -11.13 22.27
CA GLN A 102 14.44 -12.26 23.00
C GLN A 102 15.93 -12.43 22.72
N LEU A 103 16.35 -12.29 21.45
CA LEU A 103 17.74 -12.38 21.02
C LEU A 103 18.60 -11.31 21.71
N SER A 104 18.16 -10.05 21.65
CA SER A 104 18.81 -8.91 22.29
C SER A 104 18.97 -9.10 23.81
N ARG A 105 17.96 -9.63 24.50
CA ARG A 105 18.04 -9.91 25.95
C ARG A 105 19.01 -11.03 26.31
N ARG A 106 19.15 -12.04 25.46
CA ARG A 106 19.98 -13.23 25.75
C ARG A 106 21.43 -13.04 25.37
N GLU A 107 21.67 -12.43 24.21
CA GLU A 107 22.99 -12.38 23.56
C GLU A 107 23.51 -10.96 23.39
N GLY A 108 22.70 -9.95 23.71
CA GLY A 108 23.04 -8.53 23.57
C GLY A 108 22.67 -7.96 22.21
N LEU A 109 22.89 -6.65 22.03
CA LEU A 109 22.53 -5.93 20.80
C LEU A 109 23.35 -6.36 19.58
N LEU A 110 24.60 -6.79 19.77
CA LEU A 110 25.47 -7.22 18.67
C LEU A 110 24.93 -8.48 17.97
N ALA A 111 24.17 -9.33 18.68
CA ALA A 111 23.53 -10.49 18.08
C ALA A 111 22.44 -10.13 17.06
N LEU A 112 21.93 -8.88 17.09
CA LEU A 112 20.98 -8.38 16.10
C LEU A 112 21.64 -8.09 14.74
N GLU A 113 22.97 -8.07 14.65
CA GLU A 113 23.68 -7.85 13.38
C GLU A 113 23.32 -8.94 12.35
N ASN A 114 23.44 -10.21 12.74
CA ASN A 114 23.05 -11.34 11.88
C ASN A 114 21.55 -11.28 11.53
N ALA A 115 20.70 -10.95 12.50
CA ALA A 115 19.26 -10.83 12.28
C ALA A 115 18.90 -9.68 11.32
N SER A 116 19.72 -8.63 11.27
CA SER A 116 19.58 -7.52 10.33
C SER A 116 19.96 -7.95 8.90
N GLU A 117 21.06 -8.69 8.74
CA GLU A 117 21.49 -9.18 7.43
C GLU A 117 20.47 -10.10 6.76
N ASP A 118 19.79 -10.93 7.57
CA ASP A 118 18.77 -11.87 7.10
C ASP A 118 17.38 -11.23 6.87
N GLU A 119 17.16 -9.99 7.30
CA GLU A 119 15.85 -9.34 7.18
C GLU A 119 15.61 -8.78 5.77
N ALA A 120 14.51 -9.23 5.16
CA ALA A 120 14.12 -8.83 3.81
C ALA A 120 13.50 -7.44 3.75
N ASP A 121 12.78 -7.03 4.81
CA ASP A 121 12.19 -5.71 4.90
C ASP A 121 13.23 -4.64 5.21
N LEU A 122 13.44 -3.73 4.25
CA LEU A 122 14.46 -2.68 4.33
C LEU A 122 14.25 -1.74 5.53
N PHE A 123 12.98 -1.48 5.89
CA PHE A 123 12.62 -0.63 7.01
C PHE A 123 13.04 -1.26 8.34
N SER A 124 12.62 -2.50 8.57
CA SER A 124 12.97 -3.27 9.77
C SER A 124 14.49 -3.47 9.87
N ARG A 125 15.15 -3.81 8.76
CA ARG A 125 16.60 -3.99 8.69
C ARG A 125 17.35 -2.74 9.16
N LYS A 126 16.98 -1.56 8.67
CA LYS A 126 17.60 -0.30 9.05
C LYS A 126 17.43 -0.01 10.55
N GLY A 127 16.23 -0.26 11.10
CA GLY A 127 15.99 -0.13 12.54
C GLY A 127 16.89 -1.04 13.38
N LEU A 128 17.08 -2.30 12.95
CA LEU A 128 18.01 -3.23 13.60
C LEU A 128 19.46 -2.75 13.53
N GLN A 129 19.92 -2.23 12.38
CA GLN A 129 21.28 -1.68 12.25
C GLN A 129 21.51 -0.51 13.20
N MET A 130 20.55 0.42 13.30
CA MET A 130 20.68 1.55 14.22
C MET A 130 20.76 1.12 15.69
N LEU A 131 20.09 0.03 16.06
CA LEU A 131 20.19 -0.58 17.39
C LEU A 131 21.57 -1.21 17.63
N VAL A 132 22.12 -1.91 16.64
CA VAL A 132 23.47 -2.50 16.69
C VAL A 132 24.54 -1.41 16.82
N ASP A 133 24.38 -0.31 16.06
CA ASP A 133 25.25 0.87 16.09
C ASP A 133 25.16 1.66 17.41
N GLY A 134 24.21 1.32 18.29
CA GLY A 134 24.06 1.94 19.60
C GLY A 134 23.42 3.33 19.58
N ASN A 135 22.59 3.63 18.57
CA ASN A 135 21.87 4.90 18.51
C ASN A 135 20.86 5.02 19.68
N GLU A 136 20.64 6.25 20.15
CA GLU A 136 19.67 6.53 21.20
C GLU A 136 18.22 6.25 20.71
N PRO A 137 17.32 5.74 21.56
CA PRO A 137 15.94 5.40 21.18
C PRO A 137 15.18 6.54 20.50
N GLU A 138 15.37 7.78 20.96
CA GLU A 138 14.75 8.99 20.41
C GLU A 138 15.24 9.28 18.99
N SER A 139 16.53 9.08 18.71
CA SER A 139 17.11 9.23 17.38
C SER A 139 16.55 8.18 16.42
N ILE A 140 16.50 6.91 16.85
CA ILE A 140 15.93 5.81 16.06
C ILE A 140 14.47 6.12 15.73
N ARG A 141 13.68 6.50 16.72
CA ARG A 141 12.28 6.88 16.53
C ARG A 141 12.14 8.00 15.50
N SER A 142 12.90 9.09 15.65
CA SER A 142 12.82 10.23 14.73
C SER A 142 13.14 9.85 13.28
N VAL A 143 14.18 9.03 13.07
CA VAL A 143 14.56 8.56 11.73
C VAL A 143 13.48 7.65 11.14
N MET A 144 12.98 6.69 11.91
CA MET A 144 11.97 5.74 11.45
C MET A 144 10.62 6.42 11.19
N GLU A 145 10.22 7.38 12.02
CA GLU A 145 9.02 8.21 11.79
C GLU A 145 9.18 9.07 10.52
N THR A 146 10.36 9.65 10.29
CA THR A 146 10.64 10.39 9.06
C THR A 146 10.52 9.51 7.83
N GLU A 147 10.99 8.26 7.91
CA GLU A 147 10.90 7.30 6.81
C GLU A 147 9.46 6.87 6.52
N ILE A 148 8.65 6.63 7.56
CA ILE A 148 7.21 6.40 7.40
C ILE A 148 6.57 7.61 6.70
N ASN A 149 6.85 8.83 7.17
CA ASN A 149 6.30 10.05 6.59
C ASN A 149 6.70 10.25 5.13
N MET A 150 7.91 9.81 4.73
CA MET A 150 8.37 9.85 3.33
C MET A 150 7.70 8.79 2.45
N ILE A 151 7.26 7.66 3.02
CA ILE A 151 6.53 6.60 2.29
C ILE A 151 5.05 6.95 2.14
N GLU A 152 4.47 7.62 3.13
CA GLU A 152 3.07 8.08 3.11
C GLU A 152 2.81 9.24 2.14
N GLN A 153 3.83 10.07 1.86
CA GLN A 153 3.78 11.19 0.90
C GLN A 153 3.99 10.77 -0.55
#